data_AF-A0A442SU37-F1
#
_entry.id   AF-A0A442SU37-F1
#
_cell.length_a   1.000
_cell.length_b   1.000
_cell.length_c   1.000
_cell.angle_alpha   90.00
_cell.angle_beta   90.00
_cell.angle_gamma   90.00
#
_symmetry.space_group_name_H-M   'P 1'
#
loop_
_entity.id
_entity.type
_entity.pdbx_description
1 polymer ?
#
loop_
_entity_poly.entity_id
_entity_poly.type
_entity_poly.pdbx_seq_one_letter_code
_entity_poly.pdbx_strand_id
1 'polypeptide(L)'
;MDTRWRTPREPIRSRRSGRCLETLGDCNEELFRLVDKDPGSAFGIRFPDIPGCFSAADAAEDIVPNAVEALQLWAEDMPIPEPSSHEAIVALPDVSNALAEGAFLVSVPSKSMW
;
A
#
# COMPACT_ATOMS: atom_id res chain seq x y z
N MET A 1 -2.19 -24.63 -47.87
CA MET A 1 -1.15 -23.67 -47.44
C MET A 1 -1.24 -22.51 -48.42
N ASP A 2 -1.72 -21.31 -48.13
CA ASP A 2 -1.96 -20.61 -46.87
C ASP A 2 -3.00 -19.50 -47.13
N THR A 3 -3.84 -19.25 -46.14
CA THR A 3 -5.10 -18.50 -46.17
C THR A 3 -4.90 -16.99 -46.18
N ARG A 4 -5.49 -16.32 -47.18
CA ARG A 4 -5.64 -14.86 -47.27
C ARG A 4 -6.93 -14.43 -46.56
N TRP A 5 -6.83 -13.73 -45.43
CA TRP A 5 -7.90 -12.90 -44.85
C TRP A 5 -7.32 -11.59 -44.29
N ARG A 6 -8.06 -10.49 -44.46
CA ARG A 6 -7.58 -9.10 -44.49
C ARG A 6 -8.26 -8.25 -43.38
N THR A 7 -7.47 -7.74 -42.40
CA THR A 7 -7.56 -6.44 -41.65
C THR A 7 -8.80 -6.18 -40.74
N PRO A 8 -8.87 -5.13 -39.84
CA PRO A 8 -8.03 -3.92 -39.71
C PRO A 8 -7.74 -3.34 -38.29
N ARG A 9 -6.77 -2.41 -38.22
CA ARG A 9 -6.54 -1.34 -37.20
C ARG A 9 -6.24 -1.83 -35.76
N GLU A 10 -5.13 -1.43 -35.15
CA GLU A 10 -4.98 -0.19 -34.37
C GLU A 10 -3.45 0.04 -34.08
N PRO A 11 -3.03 1.25 -33.67
CA PRO A 11 -1.92 1.93 -34.35
C PRO A 11 -0.57 1.97 -33.61
N ILE A 12 0.48 2.11 -34.42
CA ILE A 12 1.74 2.79 -34.11
C ILE A 12 1.52 4.10 -33.32
N ARG A 13 1.80 4.13 -32.01
CA ARG A 13 1.75 5.37 -31.23
C ARG A 13 3.14 5.90 -30.88
N SER A 14 3.61 6.68 -31.84
CA SER A 14 4.61 7.74 -31.72
C SER A 14 4.30 8.74 -30.60
N ARG A 15 5.38 9.28 -30.04
CA ARG A 15 5.53 10.50 -29.26
C ARG A 15 4.55 11.63 -29.69
N ARG A 16 3.71 12.12 -28.76
CA ARG A 16 3.25 13.52 -28.74
C ARG A 16 2.73 13.94 -27.35
N SER A 17 3.26 15.08 -26.95
CA SER A 17 2.96 15.94 -25.81
C SER A 17 1.49 16.26 -25.58
N GLY A 18 1.12 16.48 -24.30
CA GLY A 18 0.04 17.40 -23.93
C GLY A 18 -1.18 16.75 -23.29
N ARG A 19 -1.04 16.22 -22.07
CA ARG A 19 -2.04 16.35 -21.00
C ARG A 19 -1.40 16.00 -19.65
N CYS A 20 -1.51 16.95 -18.73
CA CYS A 20 -1.11 16.89 -17.33
C CYS A 20 -2.23 16.16 -16.55
N LEU A 21 -1.84 15.15 -15.78
CA LEU A 21 -2.48 14.47 -14.64
C LEU A 21 -1.63 13.19 -14.45
N GLU A 22 -0.54 13.19 -13.69
CA GLU A 22 -0.55 13.05 -12.21
C GLU A 22 -1.49 11.87 -11.88
N THR A 23 -0.99 10.65 -11.68
CA THR A 23 -0.24 10.24 -10.49
C THR A 23 0.68 9.05 -10.80
N LEU A 24 1.87 9.11 -10.20
CA LEU A 24 2.93 8.12 -10.19
C LEU A 24 2.41 6.76 -9.71
N GLY A 25 2.43 5.78 -10.60
CA GLY A 25 2.35 4.36 -10.26
C GLY A 25 3.67 3.72 -10.62
N ASP A 26 4.76 4.16 -10.00
CA ASP A 26 5.93 3.29 -9.88
C ASP A 26 5.44 2.00 -9.22
N CYS A 27 5.83 0.85 -9.77
CA CYS A 27 5.52 -0.47 -9.23
C CYS A 27 6.28 -0.71 -7.92
N ASN A 28 6.04 0.14 -6.92
CA ASN A 28 6.58 0.01 -5.59
C ASN A 28 5.54 -0.77 -4.78
N GLU A 29 5.89 -2.00 -4.43
CA GLU A 29 5.05 -2.86 -3.60
C GLU A 29 5.05 -2.25 -2.18
N GLU A 30 4.22 -1.24 -1.95
CA GLU A 30 4.10 -0.52 -0.67
C GLU A 30 2.77 -0.87 0.01
N LEU A 31 2.84 -1.41 1.21
CA LEU A 31 1.65 -1.71 2.03
C LEU A 31 1.31 -0.49 2.87
N PHE A 32 0.05 -0.06 2.83
CA PHE A 32 -0.42 0.99 3.73
C PHE A 32 -0.76 0.38 5.09
N ARG A 33 -0.31 1.06 6.15
CA ARG A 33 -0.59 0.72 7.53
C ARG A 33 -1.35 1.85 8.18
N LEU A 34 -2.30 1.50 9.04
CA LEU A 34 -3.07 2.44 9.82
C LEU A 34 -2.38 2.61 11.18
N VAL A 35 -1.97 3.84 11.48
CA VAL A 35 -1.41 4.21 12.78
C VAL A 35 -2.48 4.95 13.57
N ASP A 36 -2.96 4.31 14.62
CA ASP A 36 -3.89 4.87 15.58
C ASP A 36 -3.14 5.57 16.72
N LYS A 37 -3.68 6.71 17.18
CA LYS A 37 -3.08 7.48 18.27
C LYS A 37 -4.15 8.13 19.13
N ASP A 38 -4.38 7.54 20.29
CA ASP A 38 -5.23 8.12 21.32
C ASP A 38 -4.45 9.15 22.19
N PRO A 39 -5.05 10.28 22.59
CA PRO A 39 -4.40 11.26 23.46
C PRO A 39 -4.04 10.66 24.83
N GLY A 40 -2.75 10.36 25.02
CA GLY A 40 -2.20 9.81 26.26
C GLY A 40 -1.94 8.29 26.22
N SER A 41 -2.15 7.65 25.07
CA SER A 41 -1.82 6.23 24.85
C SER A 41 -0.60 6.06 23.92
N ALA A 42 -0.08 4.84 23.88
CA ALA A 42 0.93 4.42 22.90
C ALA A 42 0.35 4.47 21.47
N PHE A 43 1.23 4.63 20.48
CA PHE A 43 0.88 4.53 19.07
C PHE A 43 0.63 3.07 18.73
N GLY A 44 -0.52 2.76 18.12
CA GLY A 44 -0.83 1.44 17.60
C GLY A 44 -0.72 1.42 16.09
N ILE A 45 -0.11 0.41 15.50
CA ILE A 45 -0.07 0.23 14.05
C ILE A 45 -0.64 -1.12 13.66
N ARG A 46 -1.56 -1.11 12.70
CA ARG A 46 -2.26 -2.29 12.20
C ARG A 46 -2.35 -2.30 10.68
N PHE A 47 -2.47 -3.51 10.16
CA PHE A 47 -2.45 -3.76 8.73
C PHE A 47 -3.84 -4.19 8.28
N PRO A 48 -4.51 -3.43 7.39
CA PRO A 48 -5.82 -3.83 6.87
C PRO A 48 -5.71 -5.10 6.00
N ASP A 49 -4.59 -5.27 5.30
CA ASP A 49 -4.34 -6.44 4.44
C ASP A 49 -3.88 -7.69 5.22
N ILE A 50 -3.29 -7.49 6.41
CA ILE A 50 -2.75 -8.57 7.26
C ILE A 50 -3.32 -8.41 8.68
N PRO A 51 -4.56 -8.86 8.94
CA PRO A 51 -5.22 -8.63 10.22
C PRO A 51 -4.52 -9.30 11.42
N GLY A 52 -3.53 -10.16 11.18
CA GLY A 52 -2.69 -10.79 12.21
C GLY A 52 -1.38 -10.05 12.52
N CYS A 53 -1.01 -9.04 11.75
CA CYS A 53 0.19 -8.25 11.97
C CYS A 53 -0.20 -6.93 12.65
N PHE A 54 0.25 -6.73 13.88
CA PHE A 54 0.03 -5.50 14.64
C PHE A 54 1.27 -5.19 15.45
N SER A 55 1.52 -3.91 15.70
CA SER A 55 2.60 -3.48 16.57
C SER A 55 2.19 -2.23 17.33
N ALA A 56 2.93 -1.88 18.37
CA ALA A 56 2.71 -0.67 19.14
C ALA A 56 4.04 -0.08 19.59
N ALA A 57 4.07 1.23 19.79
CA ALA A 57 5.25 1.94 20.27
C ALA A 57 4.85 3.16 21.10
N ASP A 58 5.63 3.48 22.13
CA ASP A 58 5.40 4.68 22.95
C ASP A 58 5.77 5.97 22.20
N ALA A 59 6.70 5.89 21.24
CA ALA A 59 7.14 7.00 20.42
C ALA A 59 6.75 6.82 18.94
N ALA A 60 6.46 7.94 18.27
CA ALA A 60 6.13 7.95 16.84
C ALA A 60 7.32 7.52 15.95
N GLU A 61 8.56 7.70 16.43
CA GLU A 61 9.76 7.27 15.71
C GLU A 61 9.95 5.75 15.76
N ASP A 62 9.49 5.10 16.83
CA ASP A 62 9.64 3.66 17.05
C ASP A 62 8.50 2.85 16.40
N ILE A 63 7.40 3.49 16.01
CA ILE A 63 6.24 2.78 15.42
C ILE A 63 6.56 2.17 14.05
N VAL A 64 7.29 2.89 13.21
CA VAL A 64 7.68 2.45 11.86
C VAL A 64 8.68 1.28 11.92
N PRO A 65 9.81 1.36 12.66
CA PRO A 65 10.73 0.23 12.78
C PRO A 65 10.03 -0.99 13.41
N ASN A 66 9.22 -0.82 14.46
CA ASN A 66 8.47 -1.92 15.05
C ASN A 66 7.50 -2.58 14.06
N ALA A 67 6.91 -1.81 13.14
CA ALA A 67 6.04 -2.34 12.09
C ALA A 67 6.79 -3.03 10.96
N VAL A 68 8.03 -2.62 10.69
CA VAL A 68 8.92 -3.29 9.74
C VAL A 68 9.36 -4.63 10.32
N GLU A 69 9.79 -4.68 11.58
CA GLU A 69 10.15 -5.92 12.25
C GLU A 69 8.97 -6.90 12.34
N ALA A 70 7.77 -6.40 12.67
CA ALA A 70 6.56 -7.22 12.68
C ALA A 70 6.21 -7.78 11.30
N LEU A 71 6.46 -7.01 10.22
CA LEU A 71 6.28 -7.49 8.85
C LEU A 71 7.34 -8.55 8.49
N GLN A 72 8.60 -8.34 8.87
CA GLN A 72 9.66 -9.32 8.64
C GLN A 72 9.33 -10.66 9.29
N LEU A 73 8.93 -10.63 10.57
CA LEU A 73 8.49 -11.83 11.30
C LEU A 73 7.32 -12.53 10.60
N TRP A 74 6.34 -11.78 10.10
CA TRP A 74 5.24 -12.36 9.33
C TRP A 74 5.74 -13.01 8.03
N ALA A 75 6.68 -12.35 7.34
CA ALA A 75 7.24 -12.78 6.06
C ALA A 75 8.08 -14.07 6.17
N GLU A 76 8.60 -14.39 7.36
CA GLU A 76 9.32 -15.64 7.62
C GLU A 76 8.40 -16.86 7.55
N ASP A 77 7.16 -16.73 8.04
CA ASP A 77 6.18 -17.83 8.08
C ASP A 77 5.20 -17.83 6.91
N MET A 78 4.80 -16.64 6.42
CA MET A 78 3.70 -16.45 5.49
C MET A 78 4.05 -15.45 4.38
N PRO A 79 3.62 -15.69 3.12
CA PRO A 79 3.84 -14.73 2.05
C PRO A 79 3.08 -13.42 2.33
N ILE A 80 3.74 -12.30 2.07
CA ILE A 80 3.12 -10.98 2.14
C ILE A 80 2.11 -10.85 0.98
N PRO A 81 0.85 -10.47 1.25
CA PRO A 81 -0.15 -10.27 0.20
C PRO A 81 0.21 -9.08 -0.70
N GLU A 82 -0.36 -9.06 -1.91
CA GLU A 82 -0.22 -7.93 -2.81
C GLU A 82 -0.81 -6.66 -2.18
N PRO A 83 -0.12 -5.51 -2.26
CA PRO A 83 -0.57 -4.29 -1.63
C PRO A 83 -1.84 -3.75 -2.30
N SER A 84 -2.82 -3.39 -1.46
CA SER A 84 -4.03 -2.72 -1.90
C SER A 84 -3.75 -1.25 -2.27
N SER A 85 -4.51 -0.72 -3.23
CA SER A 85 -4.41 0.69 -3.62
C SER A 85 -4.86 1.64 -2.49
N HIS A 86 -4.28 2.85 -2.46
CA HIS A 86 -4.60 3.86 -1.44
C HIS A 86 -6.12 4.13 -1.32
N GLU A 87 -6.80 4.30 -2.45
CA GLU A 87 -8.25 4.56 -2.49
C GLU A 87 -9.05 3.40 -1.90
N ALA A 88 -8.67 2.15 -2.21
CA ALA A 88 -9.34 0.97 -1.67
C ALA A 88 -9.23 0.89 -0.15
N ILE A 89 -8.08 1.28 0.40
CA ILE A 89 -7.82 1.24 1.84
C ILE A 89 -8.57 2.36 2.56
N VAL A 90 -8.54 3.59 2.04
CA VAL A 90 -9.29 4.72 2.62
C VAL A 90 -10.80 4.50 2.55
N ALA A 91 -11.28 3.79 1.52
CA ALA A 91 -12.70 3.44 1.39
C ALA A 91 -13.18 2.41 2.43
N LEU A 92 -12.28 1.73 3.16
CA LEU A 92 -12.67 0.82 4.23
C LEU A 92 -13.27 1.61 5.40
N PRO A 93 -14.45 1.21 5.91
CA PRO A 93 -15.11 1.93 6.99
C PRO A 93 -14.27 1.96 8.28
N ASP A 94 -13.51 0.90 8.56
CA ASP A 94 -12.60 0.82 9.70
C ASP A 94 -11.46 1.86 9.60
N VAL A 95 -10.88 2.02 8.41
CA VAL A 95 -9.81 3.00 8.14
C VAL A 95 -10.36 4.42 8.18
N SER A 96 -11.48 4.68 7.51
CA SER A 96 -12.09 6.02 7.49
C SER A 96 -12.51 6.48 8.89
N ASN A 97 -13.01 5.58 9.73
CA ASN A 97 -13.36 5.91 11.11
C ASN A 97 -12.11 6.26 11.91
N ALA A 98 -11.07 5.43 11.85
CA ALA A 98 -9.81 5.70 12.54
C ALA A 98 -9.19 7.03 12.09
N LEU A 99 -9.19 7.32 10.78
CA LEU A 99 -8.73 8.62 10.24
C LEU A 99 -9.53 9.79 10.82
N ALA A 100 -10.83 9.63 11.06
CA ALA A 100 -11.67 10.64 11.71
C ALA A 100 -11.37 10.80 13.21
N GLU A 101 -10.91 9.74 13.88
CA GLU A 101 -10.46 9.76 15.27
C GLU A 101 -9.06 10.37 15.45
N GLY A 102 -8.32 10.54 14.35
CA GLY A 102 -6.97 11.14 14.33
C GLY A 102 -5.85 10.18 13.98
N ALA A 103 -6.18 8.97 13.53
CA ALA A 103 -5.22 8.05 12.94
C ALA A 103 -4.66 8.61 11.63
N PHE A 104 -3.53 8.07 11.18
CA PHE A 104 -2.91 8.41 9.91
C PHE A 104 -2.41 7.17 9.17
N LEU A 105 -2.31 7.27 7.84
CA LEU A 105 -1.80 6.21 7.00
C LEU A 105 -0.30 6.37 6.75
N VAL A 106 0.43 5.27 6.85
CA VAL A 106 1.86 5.19 6.56
C VAL A 106 2.08 4.16 5.45
N SER A 107 2.77 4.54 4.38
CA SER A 107 3.24 3.59 3.38
C SER A 107 4.54 2.96 3.87
N VAL A 108 4.60 1.63 3.82
CA VAL A 108 5.82 0.88 4.19
C VAL A 108 6.13 -0.10 3.07
N PRO A 109 7.37 -0.12 2.57
CA PRO A 109 7.77 -1.01 1.49
C PRO A 109 7.66 -2.48 1.93
N SER A 110 7.11 -3.32 1.06
CA SER A 110 6.93 -4.74 1.32
C SER A 110 8.01 -5.62 0.69
N LYS A 111 8.69 -5.19 -0.39
CA LYS A 111 9.41 -6.17 -1.23
C LYS A 111 10.68 -5.75 -1.99
N SER A 112 11.36 -4.65 -1.69
CA SER A 112 12.60 -4.33 -2.45
C SER A 112 13.72 -3.73 -1.63
N MET A 113 14.05 -4.37 -0.50
CA MET A 113 15.35 -4.16 0.14
C MET A 113 15.90 -5.41 0.84
N TRP A 114 15.71 -6.60 0.25
CA TRP A 114 16.40 -7.85 0.60
C TRP A 114 16.48 -8.77 -0.62
#